data_AF-A0A387HB09-F1
#
_entry.id   AF-A0A387HB09-F1
#
_cell.length_a   1.000
_cell.length_b   1.000
_cell.length_c   1.000
_cell.angle_alpha   90.00
_cell.angle_beta   90.00
_cell.angle_gamma   90.00
#
_symmetry.space_group_name_H-M   'P 1'
#
loop_
_entity.id
_entity.type
_entity.pdbx_description
1 polymer ?
#
loop_
_entity_poly.entity_id
_entity_poly.type
_entity_poly.pdbx_seq_one_letter_code
_entity_poly.pdbx_strand_id
1 'polypeptide(L)'
;MDVFALFSICIPVALGLCALAGALTGRLSARHFYALLTTAMLIRSIANIAQGKALYAATDAALTAYYAWRWWKNGGGDDTKRRLRSVAKGFTPTRRTAPTTA
;
A
#
# COMPACT_ATOMS: atom_id res chain seq x y z
N MET A 1 -30.94 1.35 0.05
CA MET A 1 -29.50 1.50 0.27
C MET A 1 -28.78 0.56 -0.68
N ASP A 2 -27.96 1.09 -1.57
CA ASP A 2 -27.32 0.28 -2.61
C ASP A 2 -26.36 -0.72 -1.98
N VAL A 3 -26.44 -1.97 -2.45
CA VAL A 3 -25.58 -3.09 -2.03
C VAL A 3 -24.10 -2.70 -2.11
N PHE A 4 -23.74 -1.89 -3.10
CA PHE A 4 -22.41 -1.31 -3.26
C PHE A 4 -21.96 -0.48 -2.05
N ALA A 5 -22.82 0.42 -1.54
CA ALA A 5 -22.49 1.25 -0.39
C ALA A 5 -22.33 0.43 0.89
N LEU A 6 -23.09 -0.66 1.04
CA LEU A 6 -22.99 -1.55 2.19
C LEU A 6 -21.63 -2.29 2.20
N PHE A 7 -21.23 -2.88 1.07
CA PHE A 7 -19.93 -3.55 0.93
C PHE A 7 -18.76 -2.58 1.13
N SER A 8 -18.85 -1.38 0.55
CA SER A 8 -17.81 -0.36 0.67
C SER A 8 -17.58 0.13 2.10
N ILE A 9 -18.55 -0.01 3.01
CA ILE A 9 -18.41 0.37 4.42
C ILE A 9 -18.00 -0.84 5.26
N CYS A 10 -18.67 -1.97 5.08
CA CYS A 10 -18.43 -3.16 5.91
C CYS A 10 -17.02 -3.74 5.71
N ILE A 11 -16.50 -3.78 4.47
CA ILE A 11 -15.19 -4.38 4.18
C ILE A 11 -14.03 -3.58 4.84
N PRO A 12 -13.92 -2.25 4.67
CA PRO A 12 -12.88 -1.47 5.36
C PRO A 12 -12.97 -1.54 6.88
N VAL A 13 -14.19 -1.53 7.43
CA VAL A 13 -14.40 -1.63 8.88
C VAL A 13 -13.94 -2.99 9.40
N ALA A 14 -14.32 -4.08 8.74
CA ALA A 14 -13.88 -5.43 9.10
C ALA A 14 -12.34 -5.55 9.03
N LEU A 15 -11.70 -5.05 7.97
CA LEU A 15 -10.25 -5.03 7.84
C LEU A 15 -9.58 -4.21 8.95
N GLY A 16 -10.12 -3.04 9.28
CA GLY A 16 -9.63 -2.20 10.36
C GLY A 16 -9.74 -2.87 11.73
N LEU A 17 -10.87 -3.55 12.01
CA LEU A 17 -11.06 -4.31 13.24
C LEU A 17 -10.12 -5.51 13.34
N CYS A 18 -9.92 -6.25 12.25
CA CYS A 18 -8.95 -7.34 12.21
C CYS A 18 -7.52 -6.84 12.45
N ALA A 19 -7.14 -5.70 11.85
CA ALA A 19 -5.85 -5.09 12.08
C ALA A 19 -5.68 -4.68 13.55
N LEU A 20 -6.70 -4.04 14.14
CA LEU A 20 -6.70 -3.61 15.53
C LEU A 20 -6.62 -4.81 16.50
N ALA A 21 -7.45 -5.84 16.29
CA ALA A 21 -7.43 -7.05 17.08
C ALA A 21 -6.07 -7.77 16.99
N GLY A 22 -5.50 -7.85 15.78
CA GLY A 22 -4.16 -8.39 15.57
C GLY A 22 -3.06 -7.60 16.27
N ALA A 23 -3.18 -6.26 16.31
CA ALA A 23 -2.24 -5.40 17.02
C ALA A 23 -2.37 -5.53 18.54
N LEU A 24 -3.59 -5.54 19.08
CA LEU A 24 -3.85 -5.69 20.52
C LEU A 24 -3.41 -7.06 21.06
N THR A 25 -3.54 -8.10 20.24
CA THR A 25 -3.10 -9.46 20.62
C THR A 25 -1.59 -9.66 20.45
N GLY A 26 -0.85 -8.68 19.91
CA GLY A 26 0.58 -8.80 19.62
C GLY A 26 0.92 -9.85 18.55
N ARG A 27 -0.08 -10.44 17.90
CA ARG A 27 0.08 -11.50 16.89
C ARG A 27 0.40 -10.96 15.51
N LEU A 28 0.18 -9.66 15.29
CA LEU A 28 0.34 -9.03 13.98
C LEU A 28 1.59 -8.14 13.97
N SER A 29 2.51 -8.42 13.05
CA SER A 29 3.67 -7.54 12.87
C SER A 29 3.22 -6.18 12.32
N ALA A 30 3.96 -5.12 12.66
CA ALA A 30 3.68 -3.76 12.20
C ALA A 30 3.54 -3.67 10.66
N ARG A 31 4.30 -4.49 9.92
CA ARG A 31 4.16 -4.65 8.46
C ARG A 31 2.73 -5.04 8.07
N HIS A 32 2.19 -6.11 8.62
CA HIS A 32 0.85 -6.58 8.24
C HIS A 32 -0.24 -5.61 8.73
N PHE A 33 -0.05 -4.99 9.89
CA PHE A 33 -0.97 -3.98 10.41
C PHE A 33 -1.14 -2.79 9.45
N TYR A 34 -0.05 -2.16 9.05
CA TYR A 34 -0.11 -1.02 8.13
C TYR A 34 -0.56 -1.41 6.73
N ALA A 35 -0.29 -2.64 6.28
CA ALA A 35 -0.81 -3.15 5.02
C ALA A 35 -2.35 -3.18 5.03
N LEU A 36 -2.95 -3.77 6.07
CA LEU A 36 -4.40 -3.89 6.22
C LEU A 36 -5.09 -2.51 6.29
N LEU A 37 -4.51 -1.57 7.05
CA LEU A 37 -5.03 -0.20 7.12
C LEU A 37 -4.95 0.54 5.78
N THR A 38 -3.86 0.36 5.03
CA THR A 38 -3.71 0.93 3.69
C THR A 38 -4.79 0.40 2.75
N THR A 39 -5.02 -0.91 2.74
CA THR A 39 -6.05 -1.54 1.90
C THR A 39 -7.45 -1.08 2.29
N ALA A 40 -7.75 -1.00 3.59
CA ALA A 40 -9.04 -0.52 4.08
C ALA A 40 -9.34 0.93 3.62
N MET A 41 -8.37 1.83 3.79
CA MET A 41 -8.53 3.25 3.41
C MET A 41 -8.60 3.43 1.89
N LEU A 42 -7.88 2.62 1.12
CA LEU A 42 -7.95 2.65 -0.34
C LEU A 42 -9.34 2.28 -0.86
N ILE A 43 -9.93 1.19 -0.36
CA ILE A 43 -11.28 0.74 -0.72
C ILE A 43 -12.30 1.83 -0.36
N ARG A 44 -12.17 2.42 0.82
CA ARG A 44 -13.04 3.50 1.30
C ARG A 44 -12.91 4.76 0.43
N SER A 45 -11.70 5.15 0.04
CA SER A 45 -11.45 6.30 -0.84
C SER A 45 -12.11 6.11 -2.20
N ILE A 46 -11.96 4.94 -2.84
CA ILE A 46 -12.60 4.63 -4.14
C ILE A 46 -14.13 4.73 -4.02
N ALA A 47 -14.71 4.21 -2.93
CA ALA A 47 -16.14 4.32 -2.69
C ALA A 47 -16.61 5.76 -2.49
N ASN A 48 -15.83 6.58 -1.78
CA ASN A 48 -16.13 8.00 -1.60
C ASN A 48 -16.02 8.80 -2.91
N ILE A 49 -15.09 8.44 -3.80
CA ILE A 49 -15.02 9.01 -5.16
C ILE A 49 -16.29 8.65 -5.93
N ALA A 50 -16.71 7.38 -5.92
CA ALA A 50 -17.91 6.93 -6.61
C ALA A 50 -19.20 7.62 -6.10
N GLN A 51 -19.23 8.03 -4.84
CA GLN A 51 -20.35 8.74 -4.22
C GLN A 51 -20.26 10.28 -4.37
N GLY A 52 -19.27 10.82 -5.08
CA GLY A 52 -19.08 12.27 -5.25
C GLY A 52 -18.63 13.00 -3.99
N LYS A 53 -18.16 12.27 -2.97
CA LYS A 53 -17.74 12.80 -1.67
C LYS A 53 -16.28 13.23 -1.68
N ALA A 54 -15.97 14.29 -2.42
CA ALA A 54 -14.60 14.74 -2.70
C ALA A 54 -13.75 14.99 -1.44
N LEU A 55 -14.32 15.61 -0.40
CA LEU A 55 -13.61 15.87 0.86
C LEU A 55 -13.15 14.58 1.53
N TYR A 56 -14.07 13.62 1.69
CA TYR A 56 -13.76 12.32 2.30
C TYR A 56 -12.78 11.51 1.46
N ALA A 57 -12.92 11.54 0.14
CA ALA A 57 -11.99 10.90 -0.77
C ALA A 57 -10.56 11.44 -0.61
N ALA A 58 -10.40 12.76 -0.50
CA ALA A 58 -9.10 13.41 -0.30
C ALA A 58 -8.47 13.04 1.05
N THR A 59 -9.26 13.04 2.14
CA THR A 59 -8.78 12.62 3.47
C THR A 59 -8.36 11.15 3.48
N ASP A 60 -9.19 10.27 2.90
CA ASP A 60 -8.88 8.84 2.83
C ASP A 60 -7.65 8.56 1.95
N ALA A 61 -7.44 9.34 0.88
CA ALA A 61 -6.25 9.25 0.04
C ALA A 61 -4.98 9.66 0.79
N ALA A 62 -5.04 10.75 1.58
CA ALA A 62 -3.91 11.17 2.42
C ALA A 62 -3.57 10.12 3.49
N LEU A 63 -4.58 9.55 4.15
CA LEU A 63 -4.40 8.46 5.13
C LEU A 63 -3.83 7.20 4.47
N THR A 64 -4.33 6.84 3.28
CA THR A 64 -3.81 5.71 2.49
C THR A 64 -2.33 5.91 2.17
N ALA A 65 -1.93 7.09 1.72
CA ALA A 65 -0.53 7.41 1.44
C ALA A 65 0.34 7.34 2.71
N TYR A 66 -0.15 7.84 3.83
CA TYR A 66 0.54 7.76 5.12
C TYR A 66 0.77 6.31 5.57
N TYR A 67 -0.28 5.47 5.53
CA TYR A 67 -0.17 4.07 5.91
C TYR A 67 0.68 3.26 4.93
N ALA A 68 0.61 3.55 3.63
CA ALA A 68 1.48 2.94 2.63
C ALA A 68 2.95 3.27 2.89
N TRP A 69 3.26 4.52 3.26
CA TRP A 69 4.60 4.93 3.64
C TRP A 69 5.07 4.23 4.92
N ARG A 70 4.22 4.15 5.95
CA ARG A 70 4.52 3.40 7.18
C ARG A 70 4.74 1.92 6.89
N TRP A 71 3.92 1.31 6.06
CA TRP A 71 4.10 -0.07 5.60
C TRP A 71 5.46 -0.25 4.94
N TRP A 72 5.82 0.63 4.02
CA TRP A 72 7.11 0.59 3.32
C TRP A 72 8.32 0.72 4.27
N LYS A 73 8.21 1.57 5.29
CA LYS A 73 9.25 1.77 6.32
C LYS A 73 9.38 0.59 7.27
N ASN A 74 8.30 -0.14 7.54
CA ASN A 74 8.29 -1.32 8.42
C ASN A 74 8.58 -2.63 7.67
N GLY A 75 9.37 -2.58 6.61
CA GLY A 75 9.79 -3.75 5.84
C GLY A 75 8.74 -4.29 4.86
N GLY A 76 7.64 -3.56 4.63
CA GLY A 76 6.63 -3.85 3.61
C GLY A 76 7.21 -4.18 2.24
N GLY A 77 8.16 -3.36 1.80
CA GLY A 77 8.82 -3.48 0.50
C GLY A 77 10.14 -4.25 0.50
N ASP A 78 10.55 -4.89 1.60
CA ASP A 78 11.89 -5.48 1.68
C ASP A 78 12.07 -6.67 0.73
N ASP A 79 11.03 -7.47 0.52
CA ASP A 79 11.04 -8.53 -0.50
C ASP A 79 11.19 -7.95 -1.91
N THR A 80 10.51 -6.84 -2.19
CA THR A 80 10.64 -6.10 -3.46
C THR A 80 12.03 -5.50 -3.62
N LYS A 81 12.59 -4.85 -2.60
CA LYS A 81 13.96 -4.31 -2.61
C LYS A 81 15.00 -5.41 -2.77
N ARG A 82 14.79 -6.58 -2.15
CA ARG A 82 15.64 -7.75 -2.28
C ARG A 82 15.61 -8.31 -3.70
N ARG A 83 14.42 -8.42 -4.30
CA ARG A 83 14.26 -8.82 -5.71
C ARG A 83 14.94 -7.83 -6.66
N LEU A 84 14.72 -6.52 -6.48
CA LEU A 84 15.38 -5.49 -7.30
C LEU A 84 16.91 -5.54 -7.18
N ARG A 85 17.45 -5.76 -5.97
CA ARG A 85 18.89 -5.96 -5.78
C ARG A 85 19.42 -7.22 -6.47
N SER A 86 18.65 -8.31 -6.47
CA SER A 86 18.99 -9.53 -7.20
C SER A 86 19.05 -9.29 -8.71
N VAL A 87 18.09 -8.53 -9.25
CA VAL A 87 18.06 -8.17 -10.67
C VAL A 87 19.23 -7.26 -11.02
N ALA A 88 19.53 -6.26 -10.18
CA ALA A 88 20.65 -5.35 -10.37
C ALA A 88 22.01 -6.08 -10.39
N LYS A 89 22.19 -7.14 -9.58
CA LYS A 89 23.41 -7.97 -9.60
C LYS A 89 23.63 -8.70 -10.92
N GLY A 90 22.57 -9.04 -11.64
CA GLY A 90 22.66 -9.69 -12.96
C GLY A 90 22.83 -8.70 -14.11
N PHE A 91 22.71 -7.40 -13.86
CA PHE A 91 22.85 -6.38 -14.88
C PHE A 91 24.34 -6.04 -15.03
N THR A 92 24.98 -6.61 -16.06
CA THR A 92 26.32 -6.19 -16.46
C THR A 92 26.17 -4.91 -17.29
N PRO A 93 26.56 -3.73 -16.79
CA PRO A 93 26.48 -2.51 -17.58
C PRO A 93 27.41 -2.65 -18.78
N THR A 94 26.84 -2.82 -19.97
CA THR A 94 27.63 -2.83 -21.22
C THR A 94 28.16 -1.43 -21.44
N ARG A 95 29.42 -1.19 -21.08
CA ARG A 95 30.11 0.06 -21.34
C ARG A 95 30.27 0.19 -22.85
N ARG A 96 29.33 0.88 -23.52
CA ARG A 96 29.52 1.30 -24.91
C ARG A 96 30.60 2.39 -24.88
N THR A 97 31.85 2.00 -25.05
CA THR A 97 32.88 2.94 -25.51
C THR A 97 32.48 3.34 -26.91
N ALA A 98 32.13 4.62 -27.10
CA ALA A 98 31.88 5.16 -28.42
C ALA A 98 33.12 4.91 -29.29
N PRO A 99 32.96 4.51 -30.56
CA PRO A 99 34.10 4.31 -31.45
C PRO A 99 34.80 5.66 -31.64
N THR A 100 36.06 5.74 -31.21
CA THR A 100 36.96 6.82 -31.60
C THR A 100 37.49 6.50 -32.98
N THR A 101 36.98 7.20 -33.99
CA THR A 101 37.57 7.23 -35.33
C THR A 101 38.94 7.90 -35.21
N ALA A 102 39.99 7.20 -35.65
CA ALA A 102 41.34 7.72 -35.81
C ALA A 102 41.46 8.50 -37.13
#